data_AF-A0AAD4XPR3-F1
#
_entry.id   AF-A0AAD4XPR3-F1
#
_cell.length_a   1.000
_cell.length_b   1.000
_cell.length_c   1.000
_cell.angle_alpha   90.00
_cell.angle_beta   90.00
_cell.angle_gamma   90.00
#
_symmetry.space_group_name_H-M   'P 1'
#
loop_
_entity.id
_entity.type
_entity.pdbx_description
1 polymer ?
#
loop_
_entity_poly.entity_id
_entity_poly.type
_entity_poly.pdbx_seq_one_letter_code
_entity_poly.pdbx_strand_id
1 'polypeptide(L)'
;TLIASLRSQGKIVLAVASSGIASLLLPGGRTTHSRFKIPLKLNETSCCNVSKKSPLADLLCKVDLIIWDEAPMIHRNALEEVQRALADLMMETNKGKLLFGKKTLVLGGDFRQILPVIEEGTREDIVNASISKSILWKHFIVFELTENMRLSTGDTTQDKRDEIEEFAKWILDVGNGKVSSISLDGSEDRDWIQIPSDLLIDYRENHIQTIIDTMYPDFINKRLEKEYLAERSILAPTNECVHKINSHMLSSVPGKEYTYLTYHTNILFCLHLKYYYSHAISSIPGEERTYLSADSIGPELSEYHSSVVFYDKEFLNKHEESGMASHKLTLKVGVPIMLLRNLSNADGLCNGTRLIVNHLGQRYIEAEVLTGPGTGNTVFIPRIVMTTPETSLPFILHRRQFPVRICYAMTINKSQGQSLPNVGVYLEEPVFSHGQLYVAISRTTRRQGLKILIKKNGDEPDGYTQNVVFEEIFQTLRN
;
A
#
# COMPACT_ATOMS: atom_id res chain seq x y z
N THR A 1 1.07 26.51 -1.00
CA THR A 1 1.20 25.38 -1.96
C THR A 1 0.69 25.81 -3.33
N LEU A 2 1.11 25.13 -4.40
CA LEU A 2 0.64 25.40 -5.79
C LEU A 2 -0.89 25.40 -5.89
N ILE A 3 -1.53 24.43 -5.23
CA ILE A 3 -2.99 24.29 -5.15
C ILE A 3 -3.64 25.54 -4.57
N ALA A 4 -3.16 26.01 -3.41
CA ALA A 4 -3.74 27.17 -2.72
C ALA A 4 -3.59 28.46 -3.54
N SER A 5 -2.42 28.66 -4.17
CA SER A 5 -2.16 29.83 -5.02
C SER A 5 -3.13 29.91 -6.19
N LEU A 6 -3.30 28.83 -6.94
CA LEU A 6 -4.21 28.80 -8.08
C LEU A 6 -5.69 28.90 -7.66
N ARG A 7 -6.09 28.21 -6.60
CA ARG A 7 -7.46 28.32 -6.07
C ARG A 7 -7.79 29.75 -5.62
N SER A 8 -6.83 30.49 -5.08
CA SER A 8 -7.02 31.91 -4.72
C SER A 8 -7.29 32.83 -5.93
N GLN A 9 -6.86 32.41 -7.12
CA GLN A 9 -7.12 33.10 -8.39
C GLN A 9 -8.42 32.62 -9.07
N GLY A 10 -9.25 31.85 -8.36
CA GLY A 10 -10.49 31.29 -8.90
C GLY A 10 -10.30 30.10 -9.87
N LYS A 11 -9.07 29.56 -9.97
CA LYS A 11 -8.75 28.42 -10.83
C LYS A 11 -9.16 27.10 -10.19
N ILE A 12 -9.55 26.14 -11.01
CA ILE A 12 -9.95 24.80 -10.55
C ILE A 12 -8.75 23.86 -10.64
N VAL A 13 -8.33 23.34 -9.47
CA VAL A 13 -7.21 22.39 -9.35
C VAL A 13 -7.71 21.04 -8.85
N LEU A 14 -7.46 19.98 -9.63
CA LEU A 14 -7.65 18.61 -9.21
C LEU A 14 -6.36 18.03 -8.66
N ALA A 15 -6.42 17.50 -7.45
CA ALA A 15 -5.34 16.72 -6.86
C ALA A 15 -5.70 15.24 -6.92
N VAL A 16 -4.82 14.44 -7.51
CA VAL A 16 -4.92 12.98 -7.56
C VAL A 16 -3.61 12.34 -7.14
N ALA A 17 -3.67 11.08 -6.71
CA ALA A 17 -2.49 10.28 -6.45
C ALA A 17 -2.66 8.84 -6.94
N SER A 18 -1.56 8.14 -7.19
CA SER A 18 -1.60 6.74 -7.62
C SER A 18 -2.06 5.78 -6.52
N SER A 19 -1.80 6.12 -5.25
CA SER A 19 -2.21 5.31 -4.08
C SER A 19 -3.26 6.01 -3.20
N GLY A 20 -4.02 5.21 -2.44
CA GLY A 20 -5.01 5.73 -1.50
C GLY A 20 -4.39 6.65 -0.45
N ILE A 21 -3.32 6.19 0.19
CA ILE A 21 -2.64 6.94 1.26
C ILE A 21 -2.05 8.26 0.75
N ALA A 22 -1.36 8.24 -0.39
CA ALA A 22 -0.83 9.46 -0.98
C ALA A 22 -1.96 10.47 -1.30
N SER A 23 -3.14 9.98 -1.71
CA SER A 23 -4.27 10.87 -2.00
C SER A 23 -4.81 11.59 -0.76
N LEU A 24 -4.66 11.03 0.45
CA LEU A 24 -5.08 11.68 1.69
C LEU A 24 -4.18 12.86 2.08
N LEU A 25 -2.92 12.88 1.62
CA LEU A 25 -1.99 13.97 1.88
C LEU A 25 -2.29 15.21 1.03
N LEU A 26 -3.13 15.06 -0.01
CA LEU A 26 -3.50 16.14 -0.90
C LEU A 26 -4.87 16.75 -0.53
N PRO A 27 -5.01 18.08 -0.49
CA PRO A 27 -6.28 18.75 -0.17
C PRO A 27 -7.43 18.38 -1.14
N GLY A 28 -8.36 17.55 -0.66
CA GLY A 28 -9.47 17.00 -1.46
C GLY A 28 -9.04 15.93 -2.48
N GLY A 29 -7.89 15.28 -2.22
CA GLY A 29 -7.30 14.28 -3.08
C GLY A 29 -8.17 13.04 -3.26
N ARG A 30 -8.02 12.41 -4.42
CA ARG A 30 -8.60 11.09 -4.74
C ARG A 30 -7.58 10.25 -5.48
N THR A 31 -7.73 8.93 -5.46
CA THR A 31 -6.92 8.10 -6.34
C THR A 31 -7.20 8.44 -7.81
N THR A 32 -6.20 8.35 -8.67
CA THR A 32 -6.35 8.62 -10.11
C THR A 32 -7.44 7.73 -10.72
N HIS A 33 -7.44 6.44 -10.38
CA HIS A 33 -8.48 5.48 -10.79
C HIS A 33 -9.89 5.95 -10.40
N SER A 34 -10.08 6.39 -9.16
CA SER A 34 -11.39 6.88 -8.67
C SER A 34 -11.83 8.17 -9.37
N ARG A 35 -10.90 9.11 -9.57
CA ARG A 35 -11.18 10.43 -10.16
C ARG A 35 -11.55 10.34 -11.62
N PHE A 36 -10.76 9.59 -12.40
CA PHE A 36 -10.90 9.53 -13.85
C PHE A 36 -11.69 8.31 -14.32
N LYS A 37 -12.10 7.41 -13.42
CA LYS A 37 -12.80 6.16 -13.79
C LYS A 37 -11.96 5.31 -14.75
N ILE A 38 -10.66 5.24 -14.46
CA ILE A 38 -9.70 4.41 -15.19
C ILE A 38 -10.03 2.95 -14.90
N PRO A 39 -10.17 2.08 -15.92
CA PRO A 39 -10.35 0.64 -15.72
C PRO A 39 -9.17 0.03 -14.94
N LEU A 40 -9.44 -1.00 -14.13
CA LEU A 40 -8.37 -1.70 -13.42
C LEU A 40 -7.45 -2.48 -14.38
N LYS A 41 -8.02 -2.97 -15.49
CA LYS A 41 -7.27 -3.60 -16.58
C LYS A 41 -7.00 -2.56 -17.66
N LEU A 42 -5.74 -2.21 -17.81
CA LEU A 42 -5.27 -1.23 -18.78
C LEU A 42 -4.75 -1.97 -20.00
N ASN A 43 -5.23 -1.58 -21.19
CA ASN A 43 -4.61 -1.96 -22.45
C ASN A 43 -4.47 -0.70 -23.33
N GLU A 44 -3.85 -0.83 -24.50
CA GLU A 44 -3.56 0.31 -25.38
C GLU A 44 -4.84 1.01 -25.90
N THR A 45 -5.97 0.31 -25.95
CA THR A 45 -7.27 0.80 -26.44
C THR A 45 -8.25 1.16 -25.33
N SER A 46 -7.93 0.86 -24.08
CA SER A 46 -8.77 1.16 -22.92
C SER A 46 -9.07 2.66 -22.84
N CYS A 47 -10.24 2.97 -22.30
CA CYS A 47 -10.76 4.33 -22.15
C CYS A 47 -11.38 4.51 -20.78
N CYS A 48 -11.22 5.71 -20.22
CA CYS A 48 -11.87 6.11 -18.99
C CYS A 48 -13.40 6.07 -19.14
N ASN A 49 -14.09 5.44 -18.19
CA ASN A 49 -15.55 5.35 -18.22
C ASN A 49 -16.20 6.63 -17.66
N VAL A 50 -16.06 7.74 -18.40
CA VAL A 50 -16.61 9.05 -18.06
C VAL A 50 -17.65 9.45 -19.10
N SER A 51 -18.93 9.42 -18.73
CA SER A 51 -20.01 9.90 -19.59
C SER A 51 -19.91 11.42 -19.78
N LYS A 52 -20.02 11.90 -21.04
CA LYS A 52 -19.93 13.33 -21.40
C LYS A 52 -20.97 14.21 -20.70
N LYS A 53 -22.11 13.63 -20.28
CA LYS A 53 -23.19 14.34 -19.57
C LYS A 53 -23.11 14.22 -18.05
N SER A 54 -21.99 13.73 -17.52
CA SER A 54 -21.83 13.53 -16.07
C SER A 54 -21.32 14.80 -15.37
N PRO A 55 -21.65 15.02 -14.09
CA PRO A 55 -21.06 16.11 -13.30
C PRO A 55 -19.53 16.05 -13.24
N LEU A 56 -18.95 14.86 -13.38
CA LEU A 56 -17.51 14.68 -13.47
C LEU A 56 -16.94 15.24 -14.79
N ALA A 57 -17.60 14.99 -15.93
CA ALA A 57 -17.21 15.56 -17.21
C ALA A 57 -17.24 17.09 -17.15
N ASP A 58 -18.33 17.67 -16.61
CA ASP A 58 -18.46 19.12 -16.43
C ASP A 58 -17.33 19.70 -15.58
N LEU A 59 -16.96 18.99 -14.51
CA LEU A 59 -15.82 19.36 -13.67
C LEU A 59 -14.53 19.34 -14.49
N LEU A 60 -14.21 18.21 -15.14
CA LEU A 60 -12.98 18.02 -15.92
C LEU A 60 -12.83 19.07 -17.03
N CYS A 61 -13.93 19.46 -17.69
CA CYS A 61 -13.94 20.52 -18.69
C CYS A 61 -13.53 21.89 -18.12
N LYS A 62 -13.81 22.16 -16.84
CA LYS A 62 -13.51 23.43 -16.17
C LYS A 62 -12.17 23.43 -15.42
N VAL A 63 -11.50 22.29 -15.29
CA VAL A 63 -10.19 22.19 -14.62
C VAL A 63 -9.16 23.02 -15.36
N ASP A 64 -8.29 23.70 -14.63
CA ASP A 64 -7.11 24.40 -15.17
C ASP A 64 -5.84 23.56 -14.96
N LEU A 65 -5.71 22.95 -13.78
CA LEU A 65 -4.54 22.15 -13.39
C LEU A 65 -4.94 20.80 -12.78
N ILE A 66 -4.25 19.75 -13.20
CA ILE A 66 -4.27 18.42 -12.58
C ILE A 66 -2.89 18.19 -11.96
N ILE A 67 -2.85 17.93 -10.66
CA ILE A 67 -1.65 17.48 -9.94
C ILE A 67 -1.82 15.99 -9.67
N TRP A 68 -0.83 15.21 -10.08
CA TRP A 68 -0.81 13.76 -9.91
C TRP A 68 0.43 13.37 -9.12
N ASP A 69 0.23 13.00 -7.86
CA ASP A 69 1.30 12.54 -6.96
C ASP A 69 1.52 11.01 -7.02
N GLU A 70 2.74 10.58 -6.70
CA GLU A 70 3.21 9.19 -6.87
C GLU A 70 2.97 8.64 -8.30
N ALA A 71 3.10 9.48 -9.32
CA ALA A 71 2.85 9.12 -10.72
C ALA A 71 3.69 7.92 -11.22
N PRO A 72 4.97 7.72 -10.83
CA PRO A 72 5.77 6.58 -11.29
C PRO A 72 5.21 5.21 -10.92
N MET A 73 4.34 5.12 -9.90
CA MET A 73 3.75 3.84 -9.47
C MET A 73 2.69 3.28 -10.42
N ILE A 74 2.21 4.07 -11.40
CA ILE A 74 1.11 3.67 -12.28
C ILE A 74 1.60 3.31 -13.68
N HIS A 75 0.94 2.33 -14.30
CA HIS A 75 1.23 1.95 -15.67
C HIS A 75 1.02 3.12 -16.65
N ARG A 76 1.90 3.30 -17.63
CA ARG A 76 1.86 4.37 -18.64
C ARG A 76 0.51 4.50 -19.35
N ASN A 77 -0.13 3.38 -19.65
CA ASN A 77 -1.46 3.33 -20.26
C ASN A 77 -2.50 4.14 -19.47
N ALA A 78 -2.40 4.24 -18.14
CA ALA A 78 -3.30 5.10 -17.36
C ALA A 78 -3.12 6.59 -17.69
N LEU A 79 -1.88 7.04 -17.88
CA LEU A 79 -1.58 8.41 -18.31
C LEU A 79 -2.12 8.66 -19.72
N GLU A 80 -1.92 7.71 -20.63
CA GLU A 80 -2.38 7.77 -22.01
C GLU A 80 -3.91 7.74 -22.13
N GLU A 81 -4.59 7.03 -21.24
CA GLU A 81 -6.04 7.06 -21.12
C GLU A 81 -6.56 8.40 -20.65
N VAL A 82 -5.95 8.99 -19.62
CA VAL A 82 -6.33 10.32 -19.14
C VAL A 82 -6.14 11.35 -20.26
N GLN A 83 -5.07 11.24 -21.05
CA GLN A 83 -4.86 12.02 -22.26
C GLN A 83 -6.03 11.86 -23.25
N ARG A 84 -6.40 10.61 -23.60
CA ARG A 84 -7.51 10.34 -24.53
C ARG A 84 -8.83 10.89 -24.01
N ALA A 85 -9.14 10.67 -22.74
CA ALA A 85 -10.37 11.11 -22.11
C ALA A 85 -10.50 12.64 -22.08
N LEU A 86 -9.45 13.35 -21.65
CA LEU A 86 -9.48 14.82 -21.63
C LEU A 86 -9.52 15.42 -23.04
N ALA A 87 -8.83 14.80 -24.01
CA ALA A 87 -8.90 15.23 -25.39
C ALA A 87 -10.32 15.06 -25.96
N ASP A 88 -10.97 13.91 -25.72
CA ASP A 88 -12.35 13.62 -26.16
C ASP A 88 -13.38 14.56 -25.52
N LEU A 89 -13.29 14.79 -24.20
CA LEU A 89 -14.18 15.72 -23.49
C LEU A 89 -14.07 17.15 -24.00
N MET A 90 -12.88 17.57 -24.45
CA MET A 90 -12.62 18.94 -24.87
C MET A 90 -12.68 19.15 -26.40
N MET A 91 -13.02 18.12 -27.21
CA MET A 91 -12.97 18.20 -28.69
C MET A 91 -13.79 19.37 -29.24
N GLU A 92 -15.03 19.53 -28.75
CA GLU A 92 -15.95 20.57 -29.23
C GLU A 92 -15.43 21.98 -28.92
N THR A 93 -14.83 22.16 -27.74
CA THR A 93 -14.30 23.46 -27.29
C THR A 93 -12.99 23.82 -28.00
N ASN A 94 -12.16 22.82 -28.29
CA ASN A 94 -10.78 23.03 -28.76
C ASN A 94 -10.59 22.93 -30.28
N LYS A 95 -11.64 22.61 -31.06
CA LYS A 95 -11.58 22.46 -32.52
C LYS A 95 -10.45 21.52 -32.99
N GLY A 96 -10.19 20.44 -32.26
CA GLY A 96 -9.14 19.46 -32.58
C GLY A 96 -8.70 18.61 -31.39
N LYS A 97 -7.84 17.62 -31.65
CA LYS A 97 -7.28 16.72 -30.62
C LYS A 97 -6.04 17.35 -30.00
N LEU A 98 -6.24 18.16 -28.96
CA LEU A 98 -5.15 18.80 -28.22
C LEU A 98 -4.65 17.92 -27.07
N LEU A 99 -3.35 18.04 -26.77
CA LEU A 99 -2.73 17.37 -25.63
C LEU A 99 -3.47 17.76 -24.33
N PHE A 100 -3.86 16.73 -23.57
CA PHE A 100 -4.70 16.74 -22.37
C PHE A 100 -5.90 17.68 -22.44
N GLY A 101 -6.51 17.88 -23.62
CA GLY A 101 -7.60 18.83 -23.77
C GLY A 101 -7.25 20.27 -23.37
N LYS A 102 -5.98 20.68 -23.57
CA LYS A 102 -5.39 21.96 -23.12
C LYS A 102 -5.29 22.13 -21.59
N LYS A 103 -5.41 21.06 -20.82
CA LYS A 103 -5.24 21.11 -19.37
C LYS A 103 -3.76 21.04 -19.01
N THR A 104 -3.36 21.78 -17.97
CA THR A 104 -2.00 21.64 -17.41
C THR A 104 -1.98 20.40 -16.52
N LEU A 105 -0.95 19.57 -16.68
CA LEU A 105 -0.73 18.37 -15.89
C LEU A 105 0.65 18.46 -15.22
N VAL A 106 0.69 18.27 -13.90
CA VAL A 106 1.92 18.20 -13.10
C VAL A 106 2.00 16.80 -12.50
N LEU A 107 3.03 16.06 -12.87
CA LEU A 107 3.33 14.74 -12.32
C LEU A 107 4.39 14.90 -11.23
N GLY A 108 4.09 14.40 -10.03
CA GLY A 108 5.01 14.30 -8.90
C GLY A 108 5.29 12.84 -8.57
N GLY A 109 6.51 12.56 -8.13
CA GLY A 109 6.90 11.23 -7.67
C GLY A 109 8.39 11.01 -7.81
N ASP A 110 8.83 9.84 -7.40
CA ASP A 110 10.23 9.46 -7.36
C ASP A 110 10.45 8.12 -8.07
N PHE A 111 11.18 8.15 -9.17
CA PHE A 111 11.45 6.98 -10.01
C PHE A 111 12.43 5.98 -9.38
N ARG A 112 13.05 6.32 -8.24
CA ARG A 112 13.82 5.35 -7.43
C ARG A 112 12.91 4.44 -6.61
N GLN A 113 11.64 4.80 -6.45
CA GLN A 113 10.66 3.99 -5.73
C GLN A 113 10.10 2.88 -6.62
N ILE A 114 9.26 2.02 -6.04
CA ILE A 114 8.67 0.88 -6.76
C ILE A 114 7.85 1.38 -7.95
N LEU A 115 8.14 0.79 -9.10
CA LEU A 115 7.52 1.01 -10.41
C LEU A 115 6.16 0.27 -10.50
N PRO A 116 5.43 0.38 -11.63
CA PRO A 116 4.17 -0.32 -11.79
C PRO A 116 4.37 -1.84 -11.67
N VAL A 117 3.54 -2.49 -10.88
CA VAL A 117 3.58 -3.95 -10.69
C VAL A 117 2.99 -4.62 -11.93
N ILE A 118 3.80 -5.44 -12.60
CA ILE A 118 3.39 -6.30 -13.71
C ILE A 118 3.42 -7.74 -13.21
N GLU A 119 2.26 -8.40 -13.17
CA GLU A 119 2.16 -9.80 -12.76
C GLU A 119 2.93 -10.67 -13.76
N GLU A 120 3.85 -11.49 -13.25
CA GLU A 120 4.73 -12.37 -14.05
C GLU A 120 5.57 -11.65 -15.12
N GLY A 121 5.71 -10.32 -15.03
CA GLY A 121 6.45 -9.51 -15.99
C GLY A 121 7.96 -9.55 -15.77
N THR A 122 8.72 -9.41 -16.85
CA THR A 122 10.18 -9.27 -16.79
C THR A 122 10.60 -7.86 -16.38
N ARG A 123 11.91 -7.65 -16.15
CA ARG A 123 12.50 -6.32 -15.97
C ARG A 123 12.11 -5.38 -17.12
N GLU A 124 12.19 -5.85 -18.36
CA GLU A 124 11.83 -5.09 -19.56
C GLU A 124 10.35 -4.71 -19.57
N ASP A 125 9.46 -5.62 -19.18
CA ASP A 125 8.02 -5.35 -19.12
C ASP A 125 7.72 -4.22 -18.11
N ILE A 126 8.32 -4.28 -16.92
CA ILE A 126 8.16 -3.25 -15.88
C ILE A 126 8.72 -1.90 -16.35
N VAL A 127 9.90 -1.92 -16.99
CA VAL A 127 10.51 -0.70 -17.55
C VAL A 127 9.61 -0.11 -18.63
N ASN A 128 9.11 -0.92 -19.56
CA ASN A 128 8.21 -0.50 -20.64
C ASN A 128 6.85 -0.02 -20.13
N ALA A 129 6.37 -0.54 -19.00
CA ALA A 129 5.15 -0.09 -18.35
C ALA A 129 5.29 1.27 -17.66
N SER A 130 6.51 1.75 -17.41
CA SER A 130 6.74 3.00 -16.68
C SER A 130 6.31 4.23 -17.47
N ILE A 131 5.80 5.26 -16.78
CA ILE A 131 5.30 6.49 -17.43
C ILE A 131 6.35 7.20 -18.29
N SER A 132 7.65 7.03 -17.97
CA SER A 132 8.75 7.61 -18.74
C SER A 132 8.97 6.95 -20.10
N LYS A 133 8.37 5.77 -20.33
CA LYS A 133 8.33 5.10 -21.64
C LYS A 133 7.04 5.36 -22.41
N SER A 134 6.18 6.27 -21.93
CA SER A 134 5.00 6.70 -22.70
C SER A 134 5.41 7.53 -23.91
N ILE A 135 4.66 7.42 -25.01
CA ILE A 135 4.78 8.32 -26.16
C ILE A 135 4.53 9.80 -25.80
N LEU A 136 3.85 10.03 -24.66
CA LEU A 136 3.55 11.36 -24.15
C LEU A 136 4.73 11.98 -23.40
N TRP A 137 5.73 11.19 -22.98
CA TRP A 137 6.82 11.65 -22.13
C TRP A 137 7.61 12.82 -22.74
N LYS A 138 7.81 12.79 -24.07
CA LYS A 138 8.46 13.86 -24.84
C LYS A 138 7.81 15.25 -24.75
N HIS A 139 6.59 15.33 -24.21
CA HIS A 139 5.86 16.59 -24.01
C HIS A 139 5.96 17.12 -22.57
N PHE A 140 6.59 16.38 -21.66
CA PHE A 140 6.82 16.81 -20.28
C PHE A 140 8.15 17.54 -20.16
N ILE A 141 8.21 18.46 -19.19
CA ILE A 141 9.43 19.13 -18.74
C ILE A 141 9.75 18.58 -17.36
N VAL A 142 10.95 18.04 -17.19
CA VAL A 142 11.39 17.45 -15.92
C VAL A 142 11.98 18.54 -15.03
N PHE A 143 11.48 18.62 -13.79
CA PHE A 143 12.04 19.46 -12.74
C PHE A 143 12.54 18.56 -11.61
N GLU A 144 13.84 18.64 -11.30
CA GLU A 144 14.45 17.89 -10.20
C GLU A 144 14.51 18.76 -8.93
N LEU A 145 13.99 18.23 -7.82
CA LEU A 145 14.08 18.87 -6.51
C LEU A 145 15.28 18.29 -5.75
N THR A 146 16.21 19.14 -5.36
CA THR A 146 17.49 18.72 -4.73
C THR A 146 17.51 18.93 -3.22
N GLU A 147 16.68 19.83 -2.69
CA GLU A 147 16.61 20.12 -1.26
C GLU A 147 15.61 19.20 -0.55
N ASN A 148 16.11 18.37 0.37
CA ASN A 148 15.27 17.48 1.16
C ASN A 148 14.71 18.22 2.39
N MET A 149 13.52 18.79 2.22
CA MET A 149 12.81 19.53 3.27
C MET A 149 12.46 18.67 4.50
N ARG A 150 12.51 17.34 4.43
CA ARG A 150 12.29 16.47 5.61
C ARG A 150 13.44 16.54 6.62
N LEU A 151 14.61 17.04 6.20
CA LEU A 151 15.79 17.24 7.05
C LEU A 151 15.80 18.62 7.71
N SER A 152 15.01 19.56 7.21
CA SER A 152 15.02 20.98 7.61
C SER A 152 14.22 21.29 8.89
N THR A 153 13.66 20.29 9.56
CA THR A 153 12.83 20.49 10.78
C THR A 153 13.62 20.25 12.06
N GLY A 154 14.21 21.31 12.63
CA GLY A 154 14.66 21.36 14.03
C GLY A 154 15.79 22.35 14.35
N ASP A 155 15.78 22.89 15.58
CA ASP A 155 16.95 23.47 16.24
C ASP A 155 17.94 22.35 16.56
N THR A 156 18.65 21.90 15.54
CA THR A 156 19.58 20.78 15.64
C THR A 156 21.02 21.30 15.53
N THR A 157 21.89 20.83 16.43
CA THR A 157 23.34 21.10 16.41
C THR A 157 23.96 20.70 15.08
N GLN A 158 25.08 21.32 14.70
CA GLN A 158 25.76 21.05 13.42
C GLN A 158 26.04 19.55 13.23
N ASP A 159 26.61 18.88 14.24
CA ASP A 159 26.95 17.44 14.18
C ASP A 159 25.75 16.55 13.84
N LYS A 160 24.57 16.86 14.35
CA LYS A 160 23.34 16.10 14.06
C LYS A 160 22.81 16.38 12.67
N ARG A 161 23.04 17.59 12.12
CA ARG A 161 22.69 17.90 10.73
C ARG A 161 23.58 17.10 9.78
N ASP A 162 24.88 17.04 10.07
CA ASP A 162 25.85 16.27 9.28
C ASP A 162 25.49 14.78 9.25
N GLU A 163 25.12 14.20 10.40
CA GLU A 163 24.66 12.79 10.48
C GLU A 163 23.38 12.54 9.66
N ILE A 164 22.43 13.48 9.71
CA ILE A 164 21.17 13.41 8.95
C ILE A 164 21.44 13.53 7.44
N GLU A 165 22.35 14.42 7.03
CA GLU A 165 22.75 14.59 5.63
C GLU A 165 23.49 13.36 5.10
N GLU A 166 24.41 12.79 5.88
CA GLU A 166 25.11 11.56 5.52
C GLU A 166 24.14 10.39 5.34
N PHE A 167 23.20 10.23 6.29
CA PHE A 167 22.17 9.20 6.20
C PHE A 167 21.26 9.39 5.00
N ALA A 168 20.82 10.63 4.75
CA ALA A 168 20.02 10.95 3.57
C ALA A 168 20.78 10.63 2.28
N LYS A 169 22.06 11.01 2.19
CA LYS A 169 22.92 10.69 1.05
C LYS A 169 23.04 9.18 0.84
N TRP A 170 23.27 8.41 1.89
CA TRP A 170 23.33 6.94 1.80
C TRP A 170 22.02 6.35 1.25
N ILE A 171 20.85 6.84 1.72
CA ILE A 171 19.54 6.42 1.18
C ILE A 171 19.44 6.76 -0.32
N LEU A 172 19.87 7.95 -0.73
CA LEU A 172 19.87 8.34 -2.15
C LEU A 172 20.80 7.43 -2.97
N ASP A 173 21.98 7.11 -2.46
CA ASP A 173 22.95 6.25 -3.14
C ASP A 173 22.45 4.82 -3.28
N VAL A 174 21.73 4.28 -2.29
CA VAL A 174 21.02 2.99 -2.42
C VAL A 174 20.01 3.05 -3.56
N GLY A 175 19.13 4.07 -3.58
CA GLY A 175 18.11 4.21 -4.62
C GLY A 175 18.66 4.47 -6.03
N ASN A 176 19.84 5.07 -6.13
CA ASN A 176 20.53 5.31 -7.40
C ASN A 176 21.44 4.15 -7.84
N GLY A 177 21.58 3.09 -7.04
CA GLY A 177 22.50 1.98 -7.34
C GLY A 177 23.99 2.36 -7.24
N LYS A 178 24.35 3.37 -6.44
CA LYS A 178 25.72 3.89 -6.33
C LYS A 178 26.53 3.31 -5.17
N VAL A 179 25.88 2.59 -4.26
CA VAL A 179 26.56 1.92 -3.15
C VAL A 179 27.45 0.80 -3.70
N SER A 180 28.65 0.64 -3.15
CA SER A 180 29.54 -0.45 -3.53
C SER A 180 28.85 -1.81 -3.37
N SER A 181 28.79 -2.55 -4.48
CA SER A 181 28.13 -3.85 -4.55
C SER A 181 29.07 -4.95 -5.02
N ILE A 182 28.72 -6.18 -4.64
CA ILE A 182 29.40 -7.42 -5.05
C ILE A 182 28.43 -8.30 -5.85
N SER A 183 28.97 -9.26 -6.61
CA SER A 183 28.21 -10.37 -7.19
C SER A 183 28.53 -11.63 -6.39
N LEU A 184 27.49 -12.38 -6.00
CA LEU A 184 27.65 -13.64 -5.26
C LEU A 184 27.63 -14.87 -6.17
N ASP A 185 26.98 -14.77 -7.33
CA ASP A 185 26.83 -15.86 -8.30
C ASP A 185 27.86 -15.80 -9.45
N GLY A 186 28.75 -14.80 -9.42
CA GLY A 186 29.73 -14.56 -10.47
C GLY A 186 29.14 -13.97 -11.75
N SER A 187 27.86 -13.55 -11.73
CA SER A 187 27.24 -12.77 -12.79
C SER A 187 27.83 -11.36 -12.90
N GLU A 188 27.59 -10.69 -14.03
CA GLU A 188 27.95 -9.27 -14.19
C GLU A 188 27.09 -8.35 -13.31
N ASP A 189 25.93 -8.83 -12.85
CA ASP A 189 25.00 -8.10 -12.01
C ASP A 189 25.55 -8.00 -10.58
N ARG A 190 26.10 -6.83 -10.23
CA ARG A 190 26.51 -6.52 -8.86
C ARG A 190 25.39 -5.83 -8.11
N ASP A 191 24.56 -6.62 -7.45
CA ASP A 191 23.37 -6.14 -6.76
C ASP A 191 23.43 -6.32 -5.23
N TRP A 192 24.43 -7.02 -4.69
CA TRP A 192 24.55 -7.22 -3.23
C TRP A 192 25.31 -6.09 -2.56
N ILE A 193 24.66 -5.38 -1.64
CA ILE A 193 25.25 -4.28 -0.87
C ILE A 193 25.41 -4.66 0.60
N GLN A 194 26.45 -4.12 1.26
CA GLN A 194 26.62 -4.25 2.69
C GLN A 194 25.78 -3.20 3.42
N ILE A 195 24.95 -3.64 4.37
CA ILE A 195 24.22 -2.75 5.25
C ILE A 195 25.16 -2.26 6.38
N PRO A 196 25.16 -0.96 6.71
CA PRO A 196 25.92 -0.44 7.85
C PRO A 196 25.62 -1.19 9.15
N SER A 197 26.67 -1.53 9.90
CA SER A 197 26.57 -2.39 11.08
C SER A 197 25.67 -1.84 12.18
N ASP A 198 25.57 -0.51 12.32
CA ASP A 198 24.70 0.15 13.31
C ASP A 198 23.20 0.05 12.96
N LEU A 199 22.86 -0.21 11.69
CA LEU A 199 21.50 -0.45 11.23
C LEU A 199 21.11 -1.93 11.35
N LEU A 200 22.09 -2.84 11.40
CA LEU A 200 21.85 -4.27 11.50
C LEU A 200 21.37 -4.67 12.89
N ILE A 201 20.47 -5.65 12.93
CA ILE A 201 20.03 -6.32 14.15
C ILE A 201 20.80 -7.63 14.26
N ASP A 202 21.53 -7.79 15.37
CA ASP A 202 22.14 -9.07 15.73
C ASP A 202 21.04 -10.08 16.07
N TYR A 203 21.08 -11.25 15.43
CA TYR A 203 20.13 -12.32 15.72
C TYR A 203 20.79 -13.42 16.57
N ARG A 204 19.98 -14.08 17.40
CA ARG A 204 20.43 -15.22 18.21
C ARG A 204 19.89 -16.54 17.66
N GLU A 205 18.57 -16.70 17.65
CA GLU A 205 17.92 -17.96 17.24
C GLU A 205 16.61 -17.72 16.48
N ASN A 206 15.65 -17.02 17.09
CA ASN A 206 14.34 -16.74 16.48
C ASN A 206 14.30 -15.35 15.84
N HIS A 207 14.41 -15.31 14.51
CA HIS A 207 14.41 -14.07 13.73
C HIS A 207 13.12 -13.25 13.91
N ILE A 208 11.95 -13.90 13.89
CA ILE A 208 10.65 -13.24 14.06
C ILE A 208 10.55 -12.61 15.44
N GLN A 209 10.91 -13.33 16.50
CA GLN A 209 10.90 -12.78 17.85
C GLN A 209 11.91 -11.63 17.98
N THR A 210 13.10 -11.77 17.39
CA THR A 210 14.16 -10.76 17.44
C THR A 210 13.71 -9.43 16.82
N ILE A 211 13.10 -9.45 15.62
CA ILE A 211 12.59 -8.22 15.00
C ILE A 211 11.42 -7.63 15.79
N ILE A 212 10.57 -8.48 16.37
CA ILE A 212 9.46 -8.03 17.23
C ILE A 212 9.99 -7.33 18.48
N ASP A 213 10.92 -7.93 19.21
CA ASP A 213 11.48 -7.37 20.44
C ASP A 213 12.22 -6.06 20.18
N THR A 214 12.89 -5.98 19.02
CA THR A 214 13.59 -4.76 18.59
C THR A 214 12.60 -3.64 18.27
N MET A 215 11.53 -3.94 17.52
CA MET A 215 10.60 -2.91 17.03
C MET A 215 9.50 -2.56 18.01
N TYR A 216 9.08 -3.54 18.81
CA TYR A 216 8.04 -3.43 19.81
C TYR A 216 8.58 -3.77 21.21
N PRO A 217 9.54 -2.99 21.74
CA PRO A 217 10.08 -3.22 23.07
C PRO A 217 8.98 -3.03 24.13
N ASP A 218 8.92 -3.94 25.10
CA ASP A 218 7.89 -3.93 26.14
C ASP A 218 6.45 -4.05 25.58
N PHE A 219 6.30 -4.83 24.49
CA PHE A 219 5.04 -4.97 23.76
C PHE A 219 3.84 -5.29 24.66
N ILE A 220 3.97 -6.22 25.60
CA ILE A 220 2.84 -6.65 26.43
C ILE A 220 2.26 -5.49 27.24
N ASN A 221 3.10 -4.62 27.80
CA ASN A 221 2.62 -3.49 28.59
C ASN A 221 2.10 -2.35 27.71
N LYS A 222 2.74 -2.10 26.56
CA LYS A 222 2.44 -0.96 25.68
C LYS A 222 1.46 -1.25 24.53
N ARG A 223 0.96 -2.49 24.40
CA ARG A 223 0.07 -2.92 23.30
C ARG A 223 -1.23 -2.12 23.14
N LEU A 224 -1.63 -1.32 24.13
CA LEU A 224 -2.83 -0.48 24.08
C LEU A 224 -2.50 1.01 23.89
N GLU A 225 -1.21 1.38 23.93
CA GLU A 225 -0.75 2.75 23.72
C GLU A 225 -0.80 3.08 22.22
N LYS A 226 -1.60 4.09 21.86
CA LYS A 226 -1.91 4.40 20.46
C LYS A 226 -0.72 5.01 19.75
N GLU A 227 -0.07 5.97 20.40
CA GLU A 227 1.15 6.62 19.91
C GLU A 227 2.25 5.58 19.75
N TYR A 228 2.35 4.66 20.73
CA TYR A 228 3.28 3.55 20.64
C TYR A 228 3.01 2.68 19.42
N LEU A 229 1.78 2.34 19.07
CA LEU A 229 1.54 1.53 17.87
C LEU A 229 1.66 2.35 16.57
N ALA A 230 1.27 3.63 16.59
CA ALA A 230 1.24 4.49 15.41
C ALA A 230 2.64 4.78 14.86
N GLU A 231 3.64 4.96 15.72
CA GLU A 231 4.99 5.43 15.34
C GLU A 231 5.93 4.34 14.81
N ARG A 232 5.46 3.09 14.72
CA ARG A 232 6.30 1.93 14.38
C ARG A 232 5.59 0.95 13.46
N SER A 233 6.37 0.28 12.60
CA SER A 233 5.92 -0.86 11.81
C SER A 233 7.11 -1.72 11.41
N ILE A 234 6.86 -3.02 11.24
CA ILE A 234 7.79 -3.91 10.55
C ILE A 234 7.42 -3.92 9.06
N LEU A 235 8.42 -3.90 8.18
CA LEU A 235 8.30 -3.98 6.74
C LEU A 235 8.96 -5.26 6.26
N ALA A 236 8.31 -5.98 5.36
CA ALA A 236 8.89 -7.17 4.73
C ALA A 236 8.58 -7.21 3.22
N PRO A 237 9.36 -7.93 2.40
CA PRO A 237 9.15 -7.97 0.95
C PRO A 237 7.84 -8.65 0.54
N THR A 238 7.45 -9.74 1.22
CA THR A 238 6.34 -10.61 0.82
C THR A 238 5.16 -10.58 1.81
N ASN A 239 3.95 -10.87 1.31
CA ASN A 239 2.76 -11.00 2.18
C ASN A 239 2.87 -12.21 3.13
N GLU A 240 3.56 -13.29 2.72
CA GLU A 240 3.76 -14.47 3.55
C GLU A 240 4.56 -14.12 4.81
N CYS A 241 5.68 -13.41 4.66
CA CYS A 241 6.52 -12.97 5.76
C CYS A 241 5.74 -12.04 6.72
N VAL A 242 4.97 -11.10 6.15
CA VAL A 242 4.06 -10.22 6.91
C VAL A 242 3.01 -11.02 7.68
N HIS A 243 2.46 -12.07 7.09
CA HIS A 243 1.49 -12.94 7.75
C HIS A 243 2.14 -13.67 8.93
N LYS A 244 3.33 -14.26 8.76
CA LYS A 244 4.07 -14.92 9.86
C LYS A 244 4.27 -13.98 11.06
N ILE A 245 4.76 -12.75 10.82
CA ILE A 245 4.98 -11.77 11.89
C ILE A 245 3.67 -11.37 12.57
N ASN A 246 2.65 -11.01 11.79
CA ASN A 246 1.37 -10.56 12.36
C ASN A 246 0.65 -11.66 13.14
N SER A 247 0.71 -12.91 12.67
CA SER A 247 0.14 -14.07 13.36
C SER A 247 0.87 -14.36 14.68
N HIS A 248 2.20 -14.25 14.70
CA HIS A 248 3.01 -14.38 15.92
C HIS A 248 2.72 -13.27 16.94
N MET A 249 2.56 -12.03 16.47
CA MET A 249 2.15 -10.91 17.33
C MET A 249 0.75 -11.13 17.91
N LEU A 250 -0.20 -11.60 17.10
CA LEU A 250 -1.57 -11.83 17.54
C LEU A 250 -1.67 -12.96 18.59
N SER A 251 -0.91 -14.04 18.43
CA SER A 251 -0.89 -15.15 19.39
C SER A 251 -0.31 -14.71 20.74
N SER A 252 0.59 -13.73 20.75
CA SER A 252 1.19 -13.16 21.96
C SER A 252 0.26 -12.23 22.75
N VAL A 253 -0.84 -11.75 22.14
CA VAL A 253 -1.82 -10.89 22.83
C VAL A 253 -2.80 -11.77 23.62
N PRO A 254 -3.02 -11.55 24.94
CA PRO A 254 -4.01 -12.28 25.70
C PRO A 254 -5.44 -12.05 25.19
N GLY A 255 -6.29 -13.09 25.15
CA GLY A 255 -7.71 -12.89 24.90
C GLY A 255 -8.62 -14.11 25.09
N LYS A 256 -9.93 -13.85 25.28
CA LYS A 256 -11.01 -14.86 25.34
C LYS A 256 -11.65 -15.03 23.96
N GLU A 257 -11.81 -16.26 23.48
CA GLU A 257 -12.23 -16.59 22.11
C GLU A 257 -13.76 -16.53 21.89
N TYR A 258 -14.18 -15.86 20.81
CA TYR A 258 -15.55 -15.87 20.28
C TYR A 258 -15.55 -16.05 18.75
N THR A 259 -16.39 -16.93 18.20
CA THR A 259 -16.51 -17.14 16.74
C THR A 259 -17.89 -16.74 16.21
N TYR A 260 -17.93 -15.94 15.15
CA TYR A 260 -19.17 -15.48 14.50
C TYR A 260 -19.23 -15.88 13.01
N LEU A 261 -20.31 -16.55 12.65
CA LEU A 261 -20.62 -16.94 11.27
C LEU A 261 -21.33 -15.81 10.52
N THR A 262 -21.01 -15.63 9.24
CA THR A 262 -21.78 -14.77 8.34
C THR A 262 -22.98 -15.53 7.78
N TYR A 263 -24.19 -15.01 8.01
CA TYR A 263 -25.40 -15.58 7.41
C TYR A 263 -25.48 -15.24 5.91
N HIS A 264 -25.56 -16.26 5.06
CA HIS A 264 -26.18 -16.16 3.74
C HIS A 264 -27.69 -16.40 3.91
N THR A 265 -28.53 -15.50 3.41
CA THR A 265 -29.98 -15.74 3.34
C THR A 265 -30.27 -16.90 2.41
N ASN A 266 -30.65 -18.05 2.97
CA ASN A 266 -31.84 -18.82 2.61
C ASN A 266 -32.09 -19.92 3.66
N ILE A 267 -33.19 -19.73 4.40
CA ILE A 267 -34.12 -20.69 5.00
C ILE A 267 -33.52 -21.96 5.68
N LEU A 268 -33.67 -21.95 7.02
CA LEU A 268 -34.03 -23.08 7.88
C LEU A 268 -33.01 -24.21 8.14
N PHE A 269 -31.92 -23.93 8.85
CA PHE A 269 -31.31 -24.91 9.77
C PHE A 269 -30.43 -24.17 10.81
N CYS A 270 -31.05 -23.67 11.89
CA CYS A 270 -30.32 -23.07 13.01
C CYS A 270 -31.02 -23.36 14.34
N LEU A 271 -31.06 -24.65 14.72
CA LEU A 271 -31.35 -25.08 16.09
C LEU A 271 -30.55 -26.34 16.43
N HIS A 272 -29.21 -26.27 16.50
CA HIS A 272 -28.46 -27.26 17.31
C HIS A 272 -27.02 -26.95 17.73
N LEU A 273 -26.64 -25.69 17.99
CA LEU A 273 -25.36 -25.39 18.68
C LEU A 273 -25.51 -24.23 19.66
N LYS A 274 -26.47 -24.36 20.57
CA LYS A 274 -26.71 -23.37 21.64
C LYS A 274 -26.66 -24.01 23.03
N TYR A 275 -25.65 -24.83 23.29
CA TYR A 275 -25.30 -25.25 24.64
C TYR A 275 -23.83 -25.62 24.67
N TYR A 276 -22.96 -24.69 25.07
CA TYR A 276 -21.82 -24.96 25.93
C TYR A 276 -21.31 -23.60 26.48
N TYR A 277 -21.25 -23.52 27.81
CA TYR A 277 -20.67 -22.46 28.64
C TYR A 277 -21.36 -21.08 28.70
N SER A 278 -22.40 -21.02 29.53
CA SER A 278 -22.67 -19.84 30.36
C SER A 278 -22.36 -20.19 31.81
N HIS A 279 -21.32 -19.56 32.37
CA HIS A 279 -21.22 -18.99 33.72
C HIS A 279 -19.74 -18.73 34.10
N ALA A 280 -19.51 -17.55 34.68
CA ALA A 280 -18.30 -17.09 35.37
C ALA A 280 -17.09 -16.67 34.49
N ILE A 281 -16.91 -15.35 34.31
CA ILE A 281 -15.89 -14.53 35.01
C ILE A 281 -15.87 -13.14 34.37
N SER A 282 -16.22 -12.17 35.21
CA SER A 282 -16.09 -10.72 35.05
C SER A 282 -14.66 -10.29 34.72
N SER A 283 -14.56 -9.27 33.86
CA SER A 283 -13.44 -8.30 33.76
C SER A 283 -12.03 -8.87 33.53
N ILE A 284 -11.69 -9.18 32.27
CA ILE A 284 -10.32 -9.16 31.75
C ILE A 284 -10.36 -8.50 30.35
N PRO A 285 -9.56 -7.46 30.05
CA PRO A 285 -9.46 -6.88 28.71
C PRO A 285 -8.81 -7.86 27.73
N GLY A 286 -9.45 -8.12 26.59
CA GLY A 286 -8.92 -8.98 25.53
C GLY A 286 -10.01 -9.82 24.86
N GLU A 287 -11.08 -9.21 24.33
CA GLU A 287 -12.01 -9.98 23.51
C GLU A 287 -11.33 -10.37 22.19
N GLU A 288 -11.14 -11.67 21.97
CA GLU A 288 -10.74 -12.22 20.68
C GLU A 288 -12.01 -12.58 19.91
N ARG A 289 -12.12 -12.11 18.66
CA ARG A 289 -13.23 -12.47 17.78
C ARG A 289 -12.75 -12.96 16.43
N THR A 290 -13.29 -14.09 16.02
CA THR A 290 -13.09 -14.68 14.69
C THR A 290 -14.33 -14.46 13.84
N TYR A 291 -14.13 -13.86 12.66
CA TYR A 291 -15.13 -13.59 11.65
C TYR A 291 -14.88 -14.45 10.42
N LEU A 292 -15.81 -15.34 10.09
CA LEU A 292 -15.78 -16.02 8.79
C LEU A 292 -16.31 -15.11 7.69
N SER A 293 -15.85 -15.31 6.46
CA SER A 293 -16.40 -14.63 5.29
C SER A 293 -17.58 -15.38 4.69
N ALA A 294 -18.37 -14.66 3.90
CA ALA A 294 -19.39 -15.23 3.04
C ALA A 294 -18.91 -15.14 1.58
N ASP A 295 -18.56 -16.30 1.01
CA ASP A 295 -17.95 -16.41 -0.31
C ASP A 295 -18.97 -16.94 -1.33
N SER A 296 -19.02 -16.29 -2.49
CA SER A 296 -19.90 -16.66 -3.59
C SER A 296 -19.22 -16.37 -4.93
N ILE A 297 -19.69 -17.01 -6.00
CA ILE A 297 -19.25 -16.74 -7.36
C ILE A 297 -20.11 -15.59 -7.92
N GLY A 298 -19.47 -14.60 -8.54
CA GLY A 298 -20.13 -13.47 -9.19
C GLY A 298 -20.95 -13.89 -10.41
N PRO A 299 -22.06 -13.20 -10.72
CA PRO A 299 -22.87 -13.48 -11.91
C PRO A 299 -22.17 -13.15 -13.24
N GLU A 300 -21.07 -12.38 -13.20
CA GLU A 300 -20.31 -11.89 -14.36
C GLU A 300 -19.35 -12.94 -14.93
N LEU A 301 -19.85 -14.15 -15.18
CA LEU A 301 -19.06 -15.19 -15.83
C LEU A 301 -18.65 -14.72 -17.24
N SER A 302 -17.38 -14.90 -17.56
CA SER A 302 -16.84 -14.73 -18.91
C SER A 302 -17.60 -15.62 -19.90
N GLU A 303 -17.62 -15.25 -21.18
CA GLU A 303 -18.28 -16.00 -22.27
C GLU A 303 -17.77 -17.45 -22.44
N TYR A 304 -16.82 -17.90 -21.62
CA TYR A 304 -16.26 -19.24 -21.57
C TYR A 304 -16.68 -19.97 -20.28
N HIS A 305 -17.91 -20.48 -20.24
CA HIS A 305 -18.23 -21.89 -19.94
C HIS A 305 -19.65 -22.08 -19.43
N SER A 306 -20.44 -22.81 -20.23
CA SER A 306 -21.71 -23.44 -19.90
C SER A 306 -21.56 -24.73 -19.07
N SER A 307 -20.42 -24.94 -18.41
CA SER A 307 -20.26 -26.02 -17.44
C SER A 307 -20.31 -25.41 -16.04
N VAL A 308 -21.41 -25.66 -15.32
CA VAL A 308 -21.55 -25.34 -13.89
C VAL A 308 -20.49 -26.14 -13.13
N VAL A 309 -19.29 -25.59 -12.98
CA VAL A 309 -18.31 -26.11 -12.02
C VAL A 309 -18.81 -25.68 -10.65
N PHE A 310 -19.46 -26.60 -9.94
CA PHE A 310 -19.75 -26.44 -8.52
C PHE A 310 -18.42 -26.45 -7.77
N TYR A 311 -17.75 -25.30 -7.68
CA TYR A 311 -16.63 -25.14 -6.77
C TYR A 311 -17.15 -25.33 -5.34
N ASP A 312 -16.51 -26.22 -4.59
CA ASP A 312 -16.87 -26.45 -3.20
C ASP A 312 -16.59 -25.19 -2.37
N LYS A 313 -17.40 -24.95 -1.34
CA LYS A 313 -17.21 -23.81 -0.42
C LYS A 313 -15.86 -23.85 0.26
N GLU A 314 -15.34 -25.05 0.57
CA GLU A 314 -13.99 -25.17 1.12
C GLU A 314 -12.91 -24.67 0.15
N PHE A 315 -13.08 -24.89 -1.15
CA PHE A 315 -12.16 -24.38 -2.17
C PHE A 315 -12.20 -22.85 -2.21
N LEU A 316 -13.40 -22.25 -2.21
CA LEU A 316 -13.57 -20.79 -2.20
C LEU A 316 -12.95 -20.16 -0.94
N ASN A 317 -13.19 -20.78 0.23
CA ASN A 317 -12.71 -20.28 1.52
C ASN A 317 -11.18 -20.35 1.68
N LYS A 318 -10.52 -21.32 1.01
CA LYS A 318 -9.05 -21.47 1.03
C LYS A 318 -8.33 -20.46 0.14
N HIS A 319 -9.05 -19.82 -0.78
CA HIS A 319 -8.44 -18.88 -1.71
C HIS A 319 -8.12 -17.55 -1.00
N GLU A 320 -6.84 -17.21 -0.91
CA GLU A 320 -6.35 -15.94 -0.37
C GLU A 320 -5.66 -15.14 -1.47
N GLU A 321 -6.31 -14.08 -1.93
CA GLU A 321 -5.72 -13.16 -2.91
C GLU A 321 -5.19 -11.87 -2.29
N SER A 322 -4.17 -11.31 -2.93
CA SER A 322 -3.61 -10.02 -2.59
C SER A 322 -4.69 -8.92 -2.60
N GLY A 323 -4.87 -8.26 -1.46
CA GLY A 323 -5.85 -7.18 -1.32
C GLY A 323 -7.28 -7.63 -1.02
N MET A 324 -7.52 -8.93 -0.81
CA MET A 324 -8.73 -9.44 -0.17
C MET A 324 -8.50 -9.64 1.32
N ALA A 325 -9.57 -9.57 2.11
CA ALA A 325 -9.50 -10.03 3.50
C ALA A 325 -9.50 -11.57 3.55
N SER A 326 -8.84 -12.12 4.56
CA SER A 326 -8.85 -13.56 4.80
C SER A 326 -10.28 -14.06 5.05
N HIS A 327 -10.54 -15.30 4.64
CA HIS A 327 -11.79 -15.98 4.97
C HIS A 327 -12.00 -16.03 6.48
N LYS A 328 -10.96 -16.41 7.23
CA LYS A 328 -10.96 -16.46 8.70
C LYS A 328 -10.21 -15.25 9.25
N LEU A 329 -10.95 -14.20 9.61
CA LEU A 329 -10.38 -12.99 10.19
C LEU A 329 -10.50 -13.02 11.72
N THR A 330 -9.38 -13.30 12.40
CA THR A 330 -9.28 -13.25 13.87
C THR A 330 -8.69 -11.92 14.32
N LEU A 331 -9.37 -11.22 15.23
CA LEU A 331 -8.96 -9.91 15.76
C LEU A 331 -9.09 -9.87 17.29
N LYS A 332 -8.33 -9.00 17.93
CA LYS A 332 -8.42 -8.68 19.36
C LYS A 332 -8.56 -7.17 19.55
N VAL A 333 -9.22 -6.75 20.62
CA VAL A 333 -9.21 -5.33 21.04
C VAL A 333 -7.77 -4.89 21.32
N GLY A 334 -7.41 -3.69 20.87
CA GLY A 334 -6.06 -3.13 20.97
C GLY A 334 -5.12 -3.50 19.83
N VAL A 335 -5.50 -4.42 18.92
CA VAL A 335 -4.67 -4.79 17.78
C VAL A 335 -4.74 -3.69 16.70
N PRO A 336 -3.60 -3.27 16.14
CA PRO A 336 -3.57 -2.41 14.97
C PRO A 336 -4.01 -3.19 13.73
N ILE A 337 -4.89 -2.58 12.95
CA ILE A 337 -5.41 -3.10 11.69
C ILE A 337 -5.17 -2.09 10.55
N MET A 338 -5.21 -2.55 9.31
CA MET A 338 -5.08 -1.75 8.11
C MET A 338 -6.29 -1.98 7.21
N LEU A 339 -6.88 -0.88 6.69
CA LEU A 339 -7.94 -0.94 5.69
C LEU A 339 -7.43 -1.45 4.35
N LEU A 340 -8.20 -2.32 3.69
CA LEU A 340 -7.90 -2.92 2.39
C LEU A 340 -8.64 -2.26 1.23
N ARG A 341 -9.63 -1.41 1.54
CA ARG A 341 -10.51 -0.75 0.57
C ARG A 341 -10.75 0.70 0.99
N ASN A 342 -11.07 1.53 0.01
CA ASN A 342 -11.49 2.91 0.24
C ASN A 342 -12.94 2.90 0.73
N LEU A 343 -13.19 3.41 1.94
CA LEU A 343 -14.53 3.53 2.52
C LEU A 343 -15.02 4.97 2.44
N SER A 344 -14.20 5.92 2.88
CA SER A 344 -14.50 7.35 2.82
C SER A 344 -13.21 8.16 2.76
N ASN A 345 -12.87 8.69 1.58
CA ASN A 345 -11.72 9.58 1.46
C ASN A 345 -11.91 10.89 2.24
N ALA A 346 -13.16 11.33 2.45
CA ALA A 346 -13.46 12.55 3.20
C ALA A 346 -13.09 12.40 4.68
N ASP A 347 -13.31 11.20 5.24
CA ASP A 347 -13.01 10.88 6.64
C ASP A 347 -11.60 10.31 6.83
N GLY A 348 -10.77 10.31 5.78
CA GLY A 348 -9.42 9.74 5.82
C GLY A 348 -9.38 8.20 5.81
N LEU A 349 -10.47 7.52 5.43
CA LEU A 349 -10.58 6.06 5.40
C LEU A 349 -10.33 5.50 4.00
N CYS A 350 -9.05 5.34 3.66
CA CYS A 350 -8.61 4.73 2.41
C CYS A 350 -7.85 3.40 2.61
N ASN A 351 -7.61 2.67 1.52
CA ASN A 351 -6.71 1.52 1.50
C ASN A 351 -5.32 1.93 2.03
N GLY A 352 -4.81 1.19 3.01
CA GLY A 352 -3.55 1.45 3.71
C GLY A 352 -3.72 2.19 5.05
N THR A 353 -4.90 2.74 5.37
CA THR A 353 -5.11 3.51 6.61
C THR A 353 -4.96 2.58 7.81
N ARG A 354 -4.11 2.96 8.77
CA ARG A 354 -3.86 2.20 10.00
C ARG A 354 -4.84 2.65 11.07
N LEU A 355 -5.44 1.69 11.76
CA LEU A 355 -6.37 1.92 12.86
C LEU A 355 -6.04 1.01 14.04
N ILE A 356 -6.52 1.34 15.22
CA ILE A 356 -6.51 0.46 16.39
C ILE A 356 -7.93 0.01 16.72
N VAL A 357 -8.12 -1.28 17.00
CA VAL A 357 -9.43 -1.82 17.37
C VAL A 357 -9.80 -1.38 18.78
N ASN A 358 -10.90 -0.64 18.92
CA ASN A 358 -11.45 -0.25 20.22
C ASN A 358 -12.52 -1.25 20.68
N HIS A 359 -13.39 -1.68 19.77
CA HIS A 359 -14.43 -2.65 20.07
C HIS A 359 -14.75 -3.51 18.85
N LEU A 360 -14.96 -4.79 19.11
CA LEU A 360 -15.34 -5.77 18.10
C LEU A 360 -16.86 -5.97 18.21
N GLY A 361 -17.61 -5.75 17.15
CA GLY A 361 -19.07 -5.95 17.11
C GLY A 361 -19.46 -7.06 16.12
N GLN A 362 -20.68 -7.58 16.21
CA GLN A 362 -21.13 -8.62 15.27
C GLN A 362 -21.25 -8.08 13.83
N ARG A 363 -21.65 -6.81 13.66
CA ARG A 363 -21.94 -6.18 12.36
C ARG A 363 -20.94 -5.09 11.96
N TYR A 364 -20.18 -4.57 12.90
CA TYR A 364 -19.20 -3.51 12.70
C TYR A 364 -17.98 -3.74 13.58
N ILE A 365 -16.84 -3.20 13.18
CA ILE A 365 -15.66 -3.02 14.02
C ILE A 365 -15.57 -1.54 14.35
N GLU A 366 -15.49 -1.20 15.63
CA GLU A 366 -15.18 0.15 16.07
C GLU A 366 -13.67 0.27 16.22
N ALA A 367 -13.09 1.24 15.52
CA ALA A 367 -11.66 1.46 15.50
C ALA A 367 -11.35 2.95 15.50
N GLU A 368 -10.13 3.30 15.89
CA GLU A 368 -9.64 4.68 15.86
C GLU A 368 -8.48 4.81 14.88
N VAL A 369 -8.47 5.88 14.09
CA VAL A 369 -7.42 6.12 13.10
C VAL A 369 -6.10 6.45 13.79
N LEU A 370 -5.03 5.71 13.46
CA LEU A 370 -3.69 5.92 14.03
C LEU A 370 -2.85 6.90 13.21
N THR A 371 -3.00 6.92 11.89
CA THR A 371 -2.14 7.70 10.99
C THR A 371 -2.93 8.50 9.96
N GLY A 372 -2.38 9.67 9.57
CA GLY A 372 -2.91 10.51 8.51
C GLY A 372 -3.88 11.60 8.99
N PRO A 373 -4.59 12.27 8.07
CA PRO A 373 -5.44 13.43 8.40
C PRO A 373 -6.59 13.13 9.37
N GLY A 374 -7.00 11.86 9.47
CA GLY A 374 -8.07 11.42 10.34
C GLY A 374 -7.63 10.95 11.74
N THR A 375 -6.35 11.07 12.11
CA THR A 375 -5.81 10.55 13.38
C THR A 375 -6.66 10.97 14.58
N GLY A 376 -6.99 10.02 15.44
CA GLY A 376 -7.83 10.20 16.64
C GLY A 376 -9.33 10.05 16.38
N ASN A 377 -9.79 10.04 15.13
CA ASN A 377 -11.22 9.84 14.84
C ASN A 377 -11.63 8.38 15.06
N THR A 378 -12.72 8.19 15.81
CA THR A 378 -13.40 6.89 15.93
C THR A 378 -14.28 6.63 14.69
N VAL A 379 -14.18 5.43 14.15
CA VAL A 379 -14.87 5.00 12.93
C VAL A 379 -15.47 3.61 13.08
N PHE A 380 -16.54 3.36 12.33
CA PHE A 380 -17.25 2.08 12.31
C PHE A 380 -17.07 1.41 10.96
N ILE A 381 -16.40 0.26 10.94
CA ILE A 381 -16.05 -0.47 9.73
C ILE A 381 -17.08 -1.58 9.50
N PRO A 382 -17.91 -1.52 8.44
CA PRO A 382 -18.85 -2.58 8.11
C PRO A 382 -18.19 -3.68 7.27
N ARG A 383 -18.87 -4.82 7.14
CA ARG A 383 -18.52 -5.82 6.12
C ARG A 383 -18.93 -5.32 4.74
N ILE A 384 -18.04 -5.48 3.77
CA ILE A 384 -18.31 -5.17 2.36
C ILE A 384 -18.04 -6.40 1.49
N VAL A 385 -18.57 -6.39 0.27
CA VAL A 385 -18.22 -7.38 -0.76
C VAL A 385 -16.95 -6.91 -1.46
N MET A 386 -15.94 -7.77 -1.50
CA MET A 386 -14.71 -7.60 -2.27
C MET A 386 -14.70 -8.64 -3.36
N THR A 387 -14.23 -8.26 -4.55
CA THR A 387 -14.13 -9.15 -5.70
C THR A 387 -12.68 -9.41 -6.07
N THR A 388 -12.41 -10.58 -6.63
CA THR A 388 -11.14 -10.90 -7.26
C THR A 388 -11.00 -10.19 -8.62
N PRO A 389 -9.78 -9.94 -9.10
CA PRO A 389 -9.58 -9.60 -10.50
C PRO A 389 -10.10 -10.75 -11.40
N GLU A 390 -10.68 -10.43 -12.55
CA GLU A 390 -11.20 -11.40 -13.52
C GLU A 390 -10.17 -12.42 -14.06
N THR A 391 -8.87 -12.21 -13.85
CA THR A 391 -7.78 -13.07 -14.37
C THR A 391 -7.23 -14.06 -13.36
N SER A 392 -7.50 -13.87 -12.07
CA SER A 392 -6.88 -14.70 -11.03
C SER A 392 -7.53 -16.08 -10.90
N LEU A 393 -8.78 -16.18 -11.31
CA LEU A 393 -9.59 -17.38 -11.22
C LEU A 393 -10.45 -17.51 -12.47
N PRO A 394 -10.90 -18.73 -12.83
CA PRO A 394 -11.86 -18.95 -13.91
C PRO A 394 -13.25 -18.33 -13.64
N PHE A 395 -13.42 -17.67 -12.49
CA PHE A 395 -14.63 -16.99 -12.05
C PHE A 395 -14.27 -15.79 -11.17
N ILE A 396 -15.20 -14.84 -11.00
CA ILE A 396 -15.02 -13.75 -10.05
C ILE A 396 -15.48 -14.22 -8.66
N LEU A 397 -14.57 -14.29 -7.69
CA LEU A 397 -14.93 -14.59 -6.30
C LEU A 397 -15.42 -13.32 -5.62
N HIS A 398 -16.65 -13.35 -5.11
CA HIS A 398 -17.25 -12.33 -4.26
C HIS A 398 -17.11 -12.75 -2.80
N ARG A 399 -16.28 -12.06 -2.02
CA ARG A 399 -16.07 -12.28 -0.59
C ARG A 399 -16.68 -11.15 0.22
N ARG A 400 -17.69 -11.46 1.03
CA ARG A 400 -18.24 -10.53 2.02
C ARG A 400 -17.52 -10.65 3.36
N GLN A 401 -16.72 -9.64 3.70
CA GLN A 401 -15.90 -9.63 4.93
C GLN A 401 -15.62 -8.19 5.38
N PHE A 402 -15.14 -7.99 6.61
CA PHE A 402 -14.55 -6.71 7.01
C PHE A 402 -13.30 -6.45 6.17
N PRO A 403 -13.15 -5.27 5.54
CA PRO A 403 -12.05 -4.99 4.62
C PRO A 403 -10.79 -4.57 5.39
N VAL A 404 -10.34 -5.41 6.34
CA VAL A 404 -9.23 -5.12 7.24
C VAL A 404 -8.30 -6.33 7.37
N ARG A 405 -7.04 -6.05 7.71
CA ARG A 405 -6.06 -7.06 8.15
C ARG A 405 -5.26 -6.53 9.33
N ILE A 406 -4.63 -7.41 10.11
CA ILE A 406 -3.70 -7.01 11.18
C ILE A 406 -2.49 -6.27 10.58
N CYS A 407 -1.95 -5.29 11.30
CA CYS A 407 -0.94 -4.37 10.80
C CYS A 407 0.13 -3.99 11.84
N TYR A 408 0.75 -4.99 12.49
CA TYR A 408 2.05 -4.79 13.15
C TYR A 408 3.20 -4.81 12.13
N ALA A 409 3.02 -5.61 11.09
CA ALA A 409 3.85 -5.66 9.90
C ALA A 409 3.03 -5.38 8.64
N MET A 410 3.67 -4.82 7.61
CA MET A 410 3.11 -4.65 6.27
C MET A 410 4.17 -4.89 5.20
N THR A 411 3.75 -5.05 3.95
CA THR A 411 4.71 -5.20 2.86
C THR A 411 5.36 -3.86 2.56
N ILE A 412 6.60 -3.89 2.08
CA ILE A 412 7.33 -2.68 1.67
C ILE A 412 6.51 -1.88 0.65
N ASN A 413 5.89 -2.54 -0.34
CA ASN A 413 5.05 -1.90 -1.35
C ASN A 413 3.84 -1.14 -0.75
N LYS A 414 3.28 -1.61 0.37
CA LYS A 414 2.17 -0.93 1.06
C LYS A 414 2.64 0.26 1.91
N SER A 415 3.90 0.31 2.28
CA SER A 415 4.49 1.42 3.03
C SER A 415 4.83 2.63 2.15
N GLN A 416 4.83 2.47 0.82
CA GLN A 416 5.12 3.55 -0.11
C GLN A 416 4.13 4.71 0.04
N GLY A 417 4.64 5.94 -0.03
CA GLY A 417 3.89 7.15 0.32
C GLY A 417 3.67 7.40 1.83
N GLN A 418 4.06 6.47 2.72
CA GLN A 418 3.97 6.66 4.18
C GLN A 418 5.31 7.14 4.78
N SER A 419 5.23 7.86 5.90
CA SER A 419 6.39 8.18 6.75
C SER A 419 6.15 7.61 8.14
N LEU A 420 7.15 6.91 8.68
CA LEU A 420 7.09 6.23 9.97
C LEU A 420 8.33 6.61 10.79
N PRO A 421 8.18 7.05 12.05
CA PRO A 421 9.33 7.37 12.90
C PRO A 421 10.29 6.19 13.09
N ASN A 422 9.75 5.00 13.36
CA ASN A 422 10.53 3.78 13.59
C ASN A 422 10.13 2.68 12.61
N VAL A 423 11.10 2.13 11.90
CA VAL A 423 10.93 1.16 10.82
C VAL A 423 11.89 0.01 11.04
N GLY A 424 11.32 -1.19 11.17
CA GLY A 424 12.07 -2.44 11.15
C GLY A 424 11.92 -3.08 9.79
N VAL A 425 13.00 -3.36 9.08
CA VAL A 425 12.97 -4.09 7.81
C VAL A 425 13.39 -5.52 8.10
N TYR A 426 12.50 -6.48 7.87
CA TYR A 426 12.81 -7.90 7.98
C TYR A 426 12.91 -8.52 6.60
N LEU A 427 14.12 -8.95 6.26
CA LEU A 427 14.45 -9.63 5.03
C LEU A 427 14.64 -11.11 5.36
N GLU A 428 13.52 -11.85 5.44
CA GLU A 428 13.56 -13.33 5.46
C GLU A 428 14.15 -13.86 4.15
N GLU A 429 13.85 -13.17 3.06
CA GLU A 429 14.42 -13.32 1.73
C GLU A 429 14.80 -11.91 1.23
N PRO A 430 15.76 -11.78 0.30
CA PRO A 430 16.11 -10.51 -0.30
C PRO A 430 14.93 -9.81 -1.00
N VAL A 431 15.07 -8.51 -1.24
CA VAL A 431 14.12 -7.76 -2.07
C VAL A 431 14.23 -8.22 -3.53
N PHE A 432 13.12 -8.18 -4.25
CA PHE A 432 13.02 -8.77 -5.60
C PHE A 432 12.55 -7.77 -6.67
N SER A 433 12.33 -6.51 -6.30
CA SER A 433 11.75 -5.51 -7.19
C SER A 433 12.49 -4.18 -7.12
N HIS A 434 12.50 -3.46 -8.24
CA HIS A 434 13.10 -2.14 -8.38
C HIS A 434 12.72 -1.23 -7.22
N GLY A 435 13.74 -0.64 -6.57
CA GLY A 435 13.53 0.39 -5.57
C GLY A 435 12.85 -0.10 -4.28
N GLN A 436 12.62 -1.42 -4.13
CA GLN A 436 11.93 -1.95 -2.96
C GLN A 436 12.74 -1.71 -1.69
N LEU A 437 14.05 -1.99 -1.69
CA LEU A 437 14.92 -1.68 -0.54
C LEU A 437 14.94 -0.17 -0.25
N TYR A 438 15.09 0.65 -1.30
CA TYR A 438 15.04 2.12 -1.20
C TYR A 438 13.74 2.62 -0.56
N VAL A 439 12.58 2.08 -0.98
CA VAL A 439 11.28 2.41 -0.36
C VAL A 439 11.30 2.07 1.13
N ALA A 440 11.78 0.88 1.50
CA ALA A 440 11.81 0.44 2.89
C ALA A 440 12.63 1.37 3.80
N ILE A 441 13.88 1.67 3.41
CA ILE A 441 14.80 2.48 4.22
C ILE A 441 14.43 3.97 4.23
N SER A 442 13.77 4.47 3.18
CA SER A 442 13.33 5.88 3.08
C SER A 442 12.05 6.20 3.86
N ARG A 443 11.43 5.22 4.53
CA ARG A 443 10.21 5.45 5.32
C ARG A 443 10.47 6.22 6.61
N THR A 444 11.70 6.24 7.12
CA THR A 444 12.12 7.07 8.25
C THR A 444 13.15 8.11 7.81
N THR A 445 13.17 9.23 8.51
CA THR A 445 14.13 10.33 8.28
C THR A 445 15.28 10.30 9.26
N ARG A 446 15.21 9.45 10.29
CA ARG A 446 16.22 9.35 11.35
C ARG A 446 16.94 8.01 11.25
N ARG A 447 18.27 8.06 11.26
CA ARG A 447 19.12 6.86 11.21
C ARG A 447 18.79 5.87 12.33
N GLN A 448 18.61 6.35 13.55
CA GLN A 448 18.24 5.54 14.72
C GLN A 448 16.85 4.92 14.61
N GLY A 449 15.98 5.52 13.79
CA GLY A 449 14.64 5.00 13.52
C GLY A 449 14.62 3.83 12.55
N LEU A 450 15.75 3.46 11.95
CA LEU A 450 15.84 2.34 11.00
C LEU A 450 16.60 1.17 11.64
N LYS A 451 16.00 -0.03 11.59
CA LYS A 451 16.67 -1.28 11.95
C LYS A 451 16.39 -2.35 10.90
N ILE A 452 17.39 -3.14 10.54
CA ILE A 452 17.32 -4.12 9.46
C ILE A 452 17.76 -5.48 10.02
N LEU A 453 16.89 -6.48 9.91
CA LEU A 453 17.22 -7.87 10.20
C LEU A 453 17.24 -8.65 8.90
N ILE A 454 18.39 -9.23 8.58
CA ILE A 454 18.60 -10.07 7.40
C ILE A 454 18.75 -11.50 7.88
N LYS A 455 17.92 -12.40 7.34
CA LYS A 455 18.10 -13.83 7.53
C LYS A 455 19.06 -14.32 6.45
N LYS A 456 20.20 -14.86 6.88
CA LYS A 456 21.20 -15.43 5.99
C LYS A 456 20.67 -16.71 5.35
N ASN A 457 20.78 -16.81 4.03
CA ASN A 457 20.48 -18.03 3.28
C ASN A 457 21.76 -18.58 2.62
N GLY A 458 22.16 -19.78 3.04
CA GLY A 458 23.32 -20.47 2.46
C GLY A 458 24.65 -19.72 2.66
N ASP A 459 25.35 -19.46 1.56
CA ASP A 459 26.72 -18.91 1.53
C ASP A 459 26.77 -17.36 1.46
N GLU A 460 25.63 -16.69 1.65
CA GLU A 460 25.55 -15.23 1.65
C GLU A 460 26.45 -14.59 2.74
N PRO A 461 27.20 -13.52 2.45
CA PRO A 461 28.00 -12.83 3.45
C PRO A 461 27.14 -12.08 4.47
N ASP A 462 27.59 -12.06 5.72
CA ASP A 462 26.83 -11.46 6.82
C ASP A 462 26.62 -9.96 6.59
N GLY A 463 25.37 -9.51 6.78
CA GLY A 463 25.00 -8.09 6.62
C GLY A 463 24.83 -7.63 5.17
N TYR A 464 24.87 -8.54 4.19
CA TYR A 464 24.59 -8.21 2.79
C TYR A 464 23.15 -8.52 2.40
N THR A 465 22.61 -7.74 1.47
CA THR A 465 21.31 -7.99 0.81
C THR A 465 21.34 -7.48 -0.62
N GLN A 466 20.48 -8.02 -1.47
CA GLN A 466 20.24 -7.49 -2.81
C GLN A 466 19.65 -6.08 -2.78
N ASN A 467 20.05 -5.26 -3.75
CA ASN A 467 19.52 -3.94 -4.06
C ASN A 467 19.19 -3.88 -5.55
N VAL A 468 17.92 -4.11 -5.87
CA VAL A 468 17.44 -4.14 -7.26
C VAL A 468 17.19 -2.72 -7.76
N VAL A 469 17.99 -2.28 -8.74
CA VAL A 469 17.89 -0.95 -9.37
C VAL A 469 17.90 -1.10 -10.89
N PHE A 470 16.98 -0.41 -11.57
CA PHE A 470 16.81 -0.43 -13.03
C PHE A 470 17.31 0.89 -13.57
N GLU A 471 18.57 0.93 -14.00
CA GLU A 471 19.24 2.16 -14.44
C GLU A 471 18.60 2.78 -15.69
N GLU A 472 17.95 1.95 -16.52
CA GLU A 472 17.29 2.33 -17.78
C GLU A 472 16.14 3.33 -17.57
N ILE A 473 15.57 3.37 -16.37
CA ILE A 473 14.56 4.34 -15.99
C ILE A 473 15.17 5.74 -15.86
N PHE A 474 16.34 5.86 -15.24
CA PHE A 474 16.98 7.16 -15.02
C PHE A 474 17.51 7.78 -16.32
N GLN A 475 17.90 6.97 -17.30
CA GLN A 475 18.34 7.45 -18.61
C GLN A 475 17.25 8.26 -19.31
N THR A 476 15.97 7.89 -19.14
CA THR A 476 14.84 8.61 -19.73
C THR A 476 14.46 9.91 -19.04
N LEU A 477 15.02 10.19 -17.86
CA LEU A 477 14.77 11.43 -17.11
C LEU A 477 15.78 12.53 -17.45
N ARG A 478 16.91 12.17 -18.08
CA ARG A 478 18.01 13.08 -18.40
C ARG A 478 17.93 13.67 -19.83
N ASN A 479 17.02 13.14 -20.64
CA ASN A 479 16.73 13.57 -22.01
C ASN A 479 15.42 14.35 -22.03
#